data_AF-A0A0W8DGE1-F1
#
_entry.id   AF-A0A0W8DGE1-F1
#
_cell.length_a   1.000
_cell.length_b   1.000
_cell.length_c   1.000
_cell.angle_alpha   90.00
_cell.angle_beta   90.00
_cell.angle_gamma   90.00
#
_symmetry.space_group_name_H-M   'P 1'
#
loop_
_entity.id
_entity.type
_entity.pdbx_description
1 polymer ?
#
loop_
_entity_poly.entity_id
_entity_poly.type
_entity_poly.pdbx_seq_one_letter_code
_entity_poly.pdbx_strand_id
1 'polypeptide(L)'
;MQRKKATKIVWTLGWRRMNKKLKVEEVTRRRARKTTKIQRAIVGVSAEDIRKKRNQKPEAKERSKAKKSVNKAEHGNKGSKGSNAPRAQKKSGNRGAI
;
A
#
# COMPACT_ATOMS: atom_id res chain seq x y z
N MET A 1 -1.02 -29.93 -53.11
CA MET A 1 -0.70 -28.54 -52.71
C MET A 1 0.78 -28.41 -52.37
N GLN A 2 1.44 -27.30 -52.72
CA GLN A 2 2.91 -27.10 -52.59
C GLN A 2 3.46 -26.96 -51.15
N ARG A 3 2.63 -27.02 -50.09
CA ARG A 3 3.02 -26.97 -48.65
C ARG A 3 4.01 -25.84 -48.25
N LYS A 4 4.03 -24.73 -49.00
CA LYS A 4 4.89 -23.58 -48.70
C LYS A 4 4.30 -22.75 -47.57
N LYS A 5 5.15 -22.30 -46.64
CA LYS A 5 4.74 -21.36 -45.58
C LYS A 5 4.32 -20.03 -46.22
N ALA A 6 3.13 -19.53 -45.88
CA ALA A 6 2.62 -18.26 -46.40
C ALA A 6 3.62 -17.11 -46.20
N THR A 7 4.35 -17.07 -45.08
CA THR A 7 5.37 -16.04 -44.80
C THR A 7 6.53 -15.97 -45.79
N LYS A 8 6.74 -16.99 -46.63
CA LYS A 8 7.77 -16.99 -47.68
C LYS A 8 7.23 -16.59 -49.05
N ILE A 9 5.92 -16.47 -49.21
CA ILE A 9 5.28 -16.10 -50.47
C ILE A 9 5.01 -14.60 -50.45
N VAL A 10 5.74 -13.87 -51.30
CA VAL A 10 5.84 -12.40 -51.30
C VAL A 10 4.49 -11.70 -51.33
N TRP A 11 3.54 -12.21 -52.10
CA TRP A 11 2.25 -11.55 -52.29
C TRP A 11 1.25 -11.81 -51.15
N THR A 12 1.56 -12.72 -50.21
CA THR A 12 0.62 -13.08 -49.13
C THR A 12 0.59 -12.05 -48.00
N LEU A 13 -0.50 -12.08 -47.24
CA LEU A 13 -0.67 -11.25 -46.05
C LEU A 13 0.40 -11.51 -44.97
N GLY A 14 0.81 -12.78 -44.81
CA GLY A 14 1.82 -13.18 -43.82
C GLY A 14 3.18 -12.56 -44.12
N TRP A 15 3.61 -12.60 -45.38
CA TRP A 15 4.84 -11.93 -45.81
C TRP A 15 4.75 -10.41 -45.64
N ARG A 16 3.62 -9.78 -46.01
CA ARG A 16 3.44 -8.31 -45.89
C ARG A 16 3.45 -7.81 -44.44
N ARG A 17 2.90 -8.57 -43.49
CA ARG A 17 2.99 -8.25 -42.04
C ARG A 17 4.43 -8.33 -41.54
N MET A 18 5.15 -9.41 -41.88
CA MET A 18 6.54 -9.64 -41.45
C MET A 18 7.50 -8.59 -42.02
N ASN A 19 7.33 -8.24 -43.30
CA ASN A 19 8.18 -7.28 -44.01
C ASN A 19 7.70 -5.83 -43.90
N LYS A 20 6.77 -5.54 -42.96
CA LYS A 20 6.22 -4.20 -42.69
C LYS A 20 5.59 -3.51 -43.92
N LYS A 21 5.23 -4.26 -44.96
CA LYS A 21 4.54 -3.74 -46.16
C LYS A 21 3.04 -3.53 -45.96
N LEU A 22 2.48 -4.03 -44.85
CA LEU A 22 1.08 -3.80 -44.46
C LEU A 22 0.91 -2.55 -43.58
N LYS A 23 2.00 -2.00 -43.02
CA LYS A 23 1.90 -1.01 -41.95
C LYS A 23 1.84 0.39 -42.55
N VAL A 24 0.64 0.97 -42.57
CA VAL A 24 0.38 2.38 -42.83
C VAL A 24 0.29 3.06 -41.46
N GLU A 25 1.31 3.85 -41.13
CA GLU A 25 1.28 4.84 -40.04
C GLU A 25 1.11 4.38 -38.58
N GLU A 26 1.43 5.34 -37.72
CA GLU A 26 2.02 5.22 -36.41
C GLU A 26 0.96 4.99 -35.32
N VAL A 27 0.64 3.73 -35.03
CA VAL A 27 -0.16 3.42 -33.83
C VAL A 27 0.75 3.47 -32.60
N THR A 28 1.04 4.67 -32.10
CA THR A 28 1.54 4.80 -30.74
C THR A 28 0.43 4.31 -29.80
N ARG A 29 0.76 3.34 -28.94
CA ARG A 29 -0.22 2.85 -27.96
C ARG A 29 -0.52 3.99 -27.00
N ARG A 30 -1.69 4.62 -27.14
CA ARG A 30 -2.10 5.73 -26.28
C ARG A 30 -2.17 5.22 -24.83
N ARG A 31 -1.18 5.59 -24.02
CA ARG A 31 -1.17 5.26 -22.59
C ARG A 31 -2.17 6.17 -21.89
N ALA A 32 -3.08 5.58 -21.10
CA ALA A 32 -3.99 6.35 -20.26
C ALA A 32 -3.18 7.23 -19.27
N ARG A 33 -3.73 8.38 -18.91
CA ARG A 33 -3.13 9.27 -17.92
C ARG A 33 -3.14 8.57 -16.56
N LYS A 34 -1.99 8.59 -15.85
CA LYS A 34 -1.90 8.10 -14.48
C LYS A 34 -2.46 9.17 -13.54
N THR A 35 -3.50 8.84 -12.77
CA THR A 35 -4.02 9.73 -11.72
C THR A 35 -3.64 9.19 -10.35
N THR A 36 -3.06 10.05 -9.51
CA THR A 36 -2.82 9.75 -8.09
C THR A 36 -4.11 9.98 -7.30
N LYS A 37 -4.49 9.05 -6.44
CA LYS A 37 -5.68 9.20 -5.59
C LYS A 37 -5.42 10.25 -4.52
N ILE A 38 -6.32 11.24 -4.43
CA ILE A 38 -6.34 12.22 -3.34
C ILE A 38 -6.89 11.54 -2.08
N GLN A 39 -6.44 11.97 -0.90
CA GLN A 39 -6.92 11.47 0.38
C GLN A 39 -8.44 11.69 0.52
N ARG A 40 -9.19 10.62 0.81
CA ARG A 40 -10.64 10.66 1.06
C ARG A 40 -10.93 10.68 2.56
N ALA A 41 -12.17 11.03 2.91
CA ALA A 41 -12.65 10.93 4.28
C ALA A 41 -12.61 9.47 4.79
N ILE A 42 -12.38 9.31 6.08
CA ILE A 42 -12.40 8.03 6.79
C ILE A 42 -13.61 8.07 7.73
N VAL A 43 -14.25 6.92 8.03
CA VAL A 43 -15.38 6.91 8.98
C VAL A 43 -14.95 7.59 10.29
N GLY A 44 -15.71 8.61 10.71
CA GLY A 44 -15.42 9.41 11.91
C GLY A 44 -14.37 10.51 11.74
N VAL A 45 -13.76 10.70 10.56
CA VAL A 45 -12.80 11.79 10.30
C VAL A 45 -12.96 12.36 8.89
N SER A 46 -13.22 13.67 8.78
CA SER A 46 -13.35 14.33 7.48
C SER A 46 -12.01 14.42 6.74
N ALA A 47 -12.05 14.55 5.41
CA ALA A 47 -10.85 14.76 4.60
C ALA A 47 -10.11 16.07 4.92
N GLU A 48 -10.82 17.06 5.48
CA GLU A 48 -10.21 18.31 5.92
C GLU A 48 -9.42 18.15 7.21
N ASP A 49 -9.94 17.38 8.17
CA ASP A 49 -9.26 17.17 9.44
C ASP A 49 -7.96 16.37 9.26
N ILE A 50 -7.95 15.43 8.32
CA ILE A 50 -6.74 14.70 7.92
C ILE A 50 -5.69 15.67 7.36
N ARG A 51 -6.10 16.62 6.50
CA ARG A 51 -5.20 17.63 5.94
C ARG A 51 -4.68 18.60 7.00
N LYS A 52 -5.56 19.10 7.88
CA LYS A 52 -5.19 19.98 9.00
C LYS A 52 -4.16 19.31 9.91
N LYS A 53 -4.38 18.05 10.29
CA LYS A 53 -3.44 17.26 11.11
C LYS A 53 -2.08 17.07 10.43
N ARG A 54 -2.07 16.79 9.13
CA ARG A 54 -0.81 16.63 8.37
C ARG A 54 -0.03 17.94 8.28
N ASN A 55 -0.72 19.06 8.07
CA ASN A 55 -0.12 20.38 7.85
C ASN A 55 0.30 21.11 9.15
N GLN A 56 0.13 20.51 10.33
CA GLN A 56 0.63 21.10 11.57
C GLN A 56 2.15 21.28 11.52
N LYS A 57 2.61 22.46 11.96
CA LYS A 57 4.04 22.81 12.04
C LYS A 57 4.78 21.77 12.89
N PRO A 58 6.03 21.43 12.53
CA PRO A 58 6.81 20.40 13.24
C PRO A 58 6.99 20.74 14.72
N GLU A 59 7.17 22.02 15.07
CA GLU A 59 7.27 22.46 16.46
C GLU A 59 6.01 22.14 17.29
N ALA A 60 4.82 22.34 16.72
CA ALA A 60 3.56 22.02 17.39
C ALA A 60 3.40 20.50 17.55
N LYS A 61 3.88 19.71 16.57
CA LYS A 61 3.89 18.24 16.65
C LYS A 61 4.84 17.77 17.74
N GLU A 62 6.07 18.27 17.81
CA GLU A 62 7.03 17.89 18.85
C GLU A 62 6.54 18.30 20.24
N ARG A 63 5.97 19.51 20.41
CA ARG A 63 5.31 19.91 21.66
C ARG A 63 4.17 18.97 22.05
N SER A 64 3.34 18.56 21.10
CA SER A 64 2.24 17.62 21.37
C SER A 64 2.74 16.22 21.75
N LYS A 65 3.82 15.74 21.12
CA LYS A 65 4.47 14.46 21.45
C LYS A 65 5.09 14.51 22.84
N ALA A 66 5.82 15.58 23.17
CA ALA A 66 6.43 15.76 24.49
C ALA A 66 5.37 15.81 25.59
N LYS A 67 4.28 16.58 25.39
CA LYS A 67 3.15 16.58 26.35
C LYS A 67 2.53 15.19 26.50
N LYS A 68 2.42 14.42 25.41
CA LYS A 68 1.84 13.08 25.43
C LYS A 68 2.75 12.04 26.08
N SER A 69 4.07 12.13 25.91
CA SER A 69 5.03 11.23 26.57
C SER A 69 5.07 11.47 28.08
N VAL A 70 5.06 12.72 28.54
CA VAL A 70 5.01 13.06 29.97
C VAL A 70 3.72 12.53 30.60
N ASN A 71 2.56 12.83 30.02
CA ASN A 71 1.29 12.30 30.53
C ASN A 71 1.24 10.75 30.50
N LYS A 72 1.77 10.11 29.46
CA LYS A 72 1.84 8.64 29.38
C LYS A 72 2.76 8.06 30.46
N ALA A 73 3.87 8.72 30.78
CA ALA A 73 4.77 8.31 31.85
C ALA A 73 4.12 8.49 33.23
N GLU A 74 3.42 9.60 33.47
CA GLU A 74 2.68 9.83 34.72
C GLU A 74 1.53 8.85 34.92
N HIS A 75 0.74 8.58 33.89
CA HIS A 75 -0.36 7.60 33.96
C HIS A 75 0.14 6.15 33.96
N GLY A 76 1.27 5.86 33.31
CA GLY A 76 1.91 4.54 33.35
C GLY A 76 2.49 4.21 34.72
N ASN A 77 3.07 5.21 35.41
CA ASN A 77 3.61 5.05 36.76
C ASN A 77 2.51 4.98 37.84
N LYS A 78 1.34 5.61 37.59
CA LYS A 78 0.16 5.43 38.46
C LYS A 78 -0.50 4.06 38.31
N GLY A 79 -0.36 3.39 37.17
CA GLY A 79 -0.88 2.04 36.93
C GLY A 79 -0.01 0.90 37.48
N SER A 80 1.29 1.12 37.71
CA SER A 80 2.23 0.09 38.20
C SER A 80 2.34 -0.01 39.73
N LYS A 81 1.73 0.93 40.48
CA LYS A 81 1.77 0.94 41.97
C LYS A 81 0.74 0.04 42.66
N GLY A 82 -0.01 -0.77 41.91
CA GLY A 82 -1.19 -1.50 42.43
C GLY A 82 -1.20 -3.02 42.26
N SER A 83 -0.08 -3.70 42.01
CA SER A 83 -0.08 -5.17 42.00
C SER A 83 1.28 -5.76 42.38
N ASN A 84 1.54 -5.85 43.68
CA ASN A 84 2.56 -6.77 44.19
C ASN A 84 1.92 -7.65 45.27
N ALA A 85 1.29 -8.73 44.82
CA ALA A 85 0.93 -9.86 45.66
C ALA A 85 1.63 -11.10 45.08
N PRO A 86 2.59 -11.71 45.78
CA PRO A 86 3.29 -12.88 45.28
C PRO A 86 2.55 -14.13 45.72
N ARG A 87 2.04 -14.97 44.80
CA ARG A 87 1.96 -16.41 45.11
C ARG A 87 1.77 -17.33 43.92
N ALA A 88 2.65 -18.34 43.94
CA ALA A 88 2.47 -19.73 43.51
C ALA A 88 2.52 -20.04 42.01
N GLN A 89 3.71 -20.49 41.62
CA GLN A 89 3.93 -21.52 40.61
C GLN A 89 2.81 -22.59 40.67
N LYS A 90 2.13 -22.82 39.54
CA LYS A 90 1.49 -24.11 39.26
C LYS A 90 1.95 -24.64 37.92
N LYS A 91 2.34 -25.91 38.02
CA LYS A 91 3.02 -26.81 37.10
C LYS A 91 2.44 -26.86 35.69
N SER A 92 3.37 -27.10 34.77
CA SER A 92 3.26 -27.89 33.54
C SER A 92 2.03 -28.80 33.44
N GLY A 93 1.32 -28.73 32.30
CA GLY A 93 0.31 -29.73 31.95
C GLY A 93 -0.31 -29.52 30.57
N ASN A 94 0.23 -30.25 29.60
CA ASN A 94 -0.42 -30.72 28.37
C ASN A 94 -0.89 -29.71 27.30
N ARG A 95 -0.09 -29.60 26.22
CA ARG A 95 -0.58 -29.17 24.90
C ARG A 95 -1.44 -30.30 24.33
N GLY A 96 -2.75 -30.17 24.48
CA GLY A 96 -3.72 -31.04 23.82
C GLY A 96 -3.78 -30.73 22.32
N ALA A 97 -3.55 -31.75 21.52
CA ALA A 97 -3.83 -31.80 20.09
C ALA A 97 -5.34 -31.84 19.86
N ILE A 98 -5.83 -30.97 18.97
CA ILE A 98 -6.88 -31.22 17.95
C ILE A 98 -6.48 -30.38 16.74
#